data_AF-A0A7X4H065-F1
#
_entry.id   AF-A0A7X4H065-F1
#
_cell.length_a   1.000
_cell.length_b   1.000
_cell.length_c   1.000
_cell.angle_alpha   90.00
_cell.angle_beta   90.00
_cell.angle_gamma   90.00
#
_symmetry.space_group_name_H-M   'P 1'
#
loop_
_entity.id
_entity.type
_entity.pdbx_description
1 polymer ?
#
loop_
_entity_poly.entity_id
_entity_poly.type
_entity_poly.pdbx_seq_one_letter_code
_entity_poly.pdbx_strand_id
1 'polypeptide(L)'
;MLEAGWQSFRDFIAAYADGLHSLAEIIKIFGAFASFYALLKLRQIERKYLFKATMPGLIEKIDSSLQALNEGLNDPIRHRIQIGTALNHLVADLRTVKRRMKGESRSEVAKFLGFMRPFGFDPHFWQSKRVRQLSKDELSELYNRGRGLLRSLENELGDSAWSNK
;
A
#
# COMPACT_ATOMS: atom_id res chain seq x y z
N MET A 1 9.49 22.57 70.70
CA MET A 1 10.12 21.32 70.20
C MET A 1 9.14 20.39 69.51
N LEU A 2 7.91 20.21 70.02
CA LEU A 2 6.89 19.35 69.39
C LEU A 2 6.38 19.87 68.02
N GLU A 3 6.23 21.18 67.84
CA GLU A 3 5.76 21.76 66.56
C GLU A 3 6.78 21.59 65.42
N ALA A 4 8.07 21.67 65.71
CA ALA A 4 9.13 21.50 64.71
C ALA A 4 9.19 20.06 64.17
N GLY A 5 8.94 19.05 65.03
CA GLY A 5 8.86 17.65 64.61
C GLY A 5 7.57 17.32 63.85
N TRP A 6 6.47 18.00 64.15
CA TRP A 6 5.22 17.86 63.40
C TRP A 6 5.29 18.47 62.00
N GLN A 7 5.99 19.61 61.88
CA GLN A 7 6.25 20.26 60.60
C GLN A 7 7.16 19.38 59.72
N SER A 8 8.27 18.84 60.26
CA SER A 8 9.16 17.95 59.50
C SER A 8 8.47 16.66 59.03
N PHE A 9 7.52 16.13 59.80
CA PHE A 9 6.74 14.96 59.41
C PHE A 9 5.75 15.29 58.28
N ARG A 10 5.09 16.44 58.33
CA ARG A 10 4.25 16.93 57.22
C ARG A 10 5.05 17.14 55.94
N ASP A 11 6.23 17.72 56.04
CA ASP A 11 7.11 17.96 54.90
C ASP A 11 7.60 16.65 54.26
N PHE A 12 7.89 15.62 55.08
CA PHE A 12 8.22 14.27 54.61
C PHE A 12 7.06 13.60 53.85
N ILE A 13 5.83 13.66 54.38
CA ILE A 13 4.66 13.09 53.70
C ILE A 13 4.35 13.82 52.39
N ALA A 14 4.50 15.14 52.36
CA ALA A 14 4.31 15.93 51.14
C ALA A 14 5.35 15.56 50.06
N ALA A 15 6.63 15.48 50.42
CA ALA A 15 7.69 15.08 49.51
C ALA A 15 7.50 13.65 48.96
N TYR A 16 7.01 12.73 49.80
CA TYR A 16 6.71 11.35 49.39
C TYR A 16 5.49 11.29 48.45
N ALA A 17 4.45 12.09 48.71
CA ALA A 17 3.27 12.20 47.85
C ALA A 17 3.60 12.81 46.48
N ASP A 18 4.44 13.85 46.43
CA ASP A 18 4.93 14.45 45.19
C ASP A 18 5.79 13.48 44.38
N GLY A 19 6.64 12.70 45.04
CA GLY A 19 7.42 11.63 44.41
C GLY A 19 6.53 10.55 43.78
N LEU A 20 5.48 10.12 44.48
CA LEU A 20 4.46 9.19 43.96
C LEU A 20 3.68 9.78 42.79
N HIS A 21 3.37 11.07 42.83
CA HIS A 21 2.66 11.76 41.75
C HIS A 21 3.51 11.83 40.48
N SER A 22 4.79 12.19 40.60
CA SER A 22 5.73 12.21 39.48
C SER A 22 5.93 10.82 38.86
N LEU A 23 6.04 9.77 39.68
CA LEU A 23 6.10 8.38 39.21
C LEU A 23 4.84 7.98 38.43
N ALA A 24 3.66 8.37 38.92
CA ALA A 24 2.40 8.11 38.24
C ALA A 24 2.29 8.86 36.90
N GLU A 25 2.79 10.10 36.80
CA GLU A 25 2.86 10.83 35.53
C GLU A 25 3.78 10.14 34.52
N ILE A 26 4.95 9.67 34.96
CA ILE A 26 5.89 8.93 34.11
C ILE A 26 5.23 7.64 33.58
N ILE A 27 4.56 6.87 34.45
CA ILE A 27 3.85 5.65 34.06
C ILE A 27 2.73 5.95 33.04
N LYS A 28 1.99 7.05 33.21
CA LYS A 28 0.96 7.47 32.23
C LYS A 28 1.57 7.78 30.87
N ILE A 29 2.71 8.46 30.82
CA ILE A 29 3.43 8.75 29.58
C ILE A 29 3.85 7.46 28.90
N PHE A 30 4.49 6.54 29.62
CA PHE A 30 4.88 5.23 29.07
C PHE A 30 3.67 4.39 28.61
N GLY A 31 2.57 4.41 29.37
CA GLY A 31 1.32 3.74 29.00
C GLY A 31 0.68 4.31 27.73
N ALA A 32 0.74 5.64 27.54
CA ALA A 32 0.29 6.29 26.32
C ALA A 32 1.15 5.90 25.10
N PHE A 33 2.47 5.83 25.26
CA PHE A 33 3.38 5.35 24.20
C PHE A 33 3.13 3.88 23.85
N ALA A 34 2.91 3.00 24.83
CA ALA A 34 2.58 1.60 24.59
C ALA A 34 1.25 1.46 23.83
N SER A 35 0.23 2.24 24.20
CA SER A 35 -1.08 2.25 23.54
C SER A 35 -0.98 2.77 22.10
N PHE A 36 -0.18 3.82 21.88
CA PHE A 36 0.10 4.34 20.54
C PHE A 36 0.86 3.32 19.68
N TYR A 37 1.84 2.64 20.25
CA TYR A 37 2.59 1.59 19.56
C TYR A 37 1.71 0.39 19.18
N ALA A 38 0.80 -0.02 20.08
CA ALA A 38 -0.19 -1.05 19.79
C ALA A 38 -1.11 -0.67 18.62
N LEU A 39 -1.55 0.59 18.55
CA LEU A 39 -2.33 1.10 17.42
C LEU A 39 -1.54 1.08 16.10
N LEU A 40 -0.26 1.42 16.11
CA LEU A 40 0.60 1.33 14.92
C LEU A 40 0.76 -0.13 14.46
N LYS A 41 0.97 -1.06 15.39
CA LYS A 41 1.03 -2.51 15.11
C LYS A 41 -0.29 -3.05 14.56
N LEU A 42 -1.42 -2.67 15.15
CA LEU A 42 -2.75 -3.05 14.68
C LEU A 42 -3.00 -2.57 13.25
N ARG A 43 -2.64 -1.31 12.93
CA ARG A 43 -2.72 -0.79 11.54
C ARG A 43 -1.80 -1.53 10.57
N GLN A 44 -0.64 -2.01 11.01
CA GLN A 44 0.26 -2.81 10.16
C GLN A 44 -0.33 -4.18 9.87
N ILE A 45 -0.91 -4.83 10.89
CA ILE A 45 -1.58 -6.12 10.79
C ILE A 45 -2.81 -6.00 9.88
N GLU A 46 -3.68 -5.02 10.12
CA GLU A 46 -4.87 -4.75 9.32
C GLU A 46 -4.52 -4.56 7.83
N ARG A 47 -3.45 -3.80 7.52
CA ARG A 47 -2.97 -3.65 6.14
C ARG A 47 -2.46 -4.97 5.55
N LYS A 48 -1.74 -5.79 6.32
CA LYS A 48 -1.25 -7.12 5.86
C LYS A 48 -2.43 -8.06 5.55
N TYR A 49 -3.45 -8.06 6.40
CA TYR A 49 -4.66 -8.88 6.21
C TYR A 49 -5.54 -8.38 5.06
N LEU A 50 -5.82 -7.08 4.99
CA LEU A 50 -6.57 -6.49 3.87
C LEU A 50 -5.84 -6.67 2.54
N PHE A 51 -4.50 -6.60 2.54
CA PHE A 51 -3.70 -6.93 1.37
C PHE A 51 -3.91 -8.39 0.96
N LYS A 52 -3.75 -9.35 1.88
CA LYS A 52 -3.94 -10.78 1.60
C LYS A 52 -5.35 -11.12 1.10
N ALA A 53 -6.38 -10.44 1.61
CA ALA A 53 -7.77 -10.66 1.20
C ALA A 53 -8.10 -10.05 -0.17
N THR A 54 -7.50 -8.91 -0.53
CA THR A 54 -7.90 -8.16 -1.73
C THR A 54 -6.96 -8.32 -2.93
N MET A 55 -5.74 -8.80 -2.70
CA MET A 55 -4.75 -8.97 -3.75
C MET A 55 -5.09 -10.07 -4.77
N PRO A 56 -5.65 -11.24 -4.40
CA PRO A 56 -6.05 -12.25 -5.38
C PRO A 56 -7.04 -11.70 -6.42
N GLY A 57 -8.09 -10.99 -5.96
CA GLY A 57 -9.06 -10.38 -6.86
C GLY A 57 -8.50 -9.21 -7.70
N LEU A 58 -7.40 -8.57 -7.28
CA LEU A 58 -6.70 -7.58 -8.12
C LEU A 58 -5.83 -8.27 -9.19
N ILE A 59 -5.18 -9.38 -8.85
CA ILE A 59 -4.42 -10.19 -9.80
C ILE A 59 -5.33 -10.72 -10.91
N GLU A 60 -6.51 -11.24 -10.58
CA GLU A 60 -7.50 -11.70 -11.56
C GLU A 60 -7.95 -10.58 -12.52
N LYS A 61 -8.17 -9.36 -12.02
CA LYS A 61 -8.54 -8.21 -12.85
C LYS A 61 -7.42 -7.76 -13.77
N ILE A 62 -6.18 -7.77 -13.29
CA ILE A 62 -4.98 -7.49 -14.09
C ILE A 62 -4.84 -8.55 -15.18
N ASP A 63 -4.99 -9.82 -14.84
CA ASP A 63 -4.95 -10.92 -15.79
C ASP A 63 -6.02 -10.78 -16.88
N SER A 64 -7.27 -10.53 -16.49
CA SER A 64 -8.37 -10.28 -17.43
C SER A 64 -8.10 -9.09 -18.36
N SER A 65 -7.55 -7.99 -17.83
CA SER A 65 -7.17 -6.83 -18.64
C SER A 65 -6.04 -7.15 -19.63
N LEU A 66 -5.09 -8.00 -19.25
CA LEU A 66 -4.01 -8.47 -20.13
C LEU A 66 -4.51 -9.46 -21.18
N GLN A 67 -5.49 -10.32 -20.85
CA GLN A 67 -6.13 -11.21 -21.82
C GLN A 67 -6.90 -10.41 -22.88
N ALA A 68 -7.70 -9.42 -22.47
CA ALA A 68 -8.42 -8.53 -23.39
C ALA A 68 -7.45 -7.72 -24.29
N LEU A 69 -6.29 -7.35 -23.75
CA LEU A 69 -5.23 -6.73 -24.56
C LEU A 69 -4.66 -7.71 -25.59
N ASN A 70 -4.38 -8.95 -25.19
CA ASN A 70 -3.83 -10.01 -26.05
C ASN A 70 -4.78 -10.35 -27.21
N GLU A 71 -6.08 -10.43 -26.95
CA GLU A 71 -7.10 -10.63 -27.99
C GLU A 71 -7.08 -9.48 -29.02
N GLY A 72 -6.90 -8.25 -28.55
CA GLY A 72 -6.79 -7.06 -29.39
C GLY A 72 -5.49 -6.95 -30.18
N LEU A 73 -4.42 -7.69 -29.84
CA LEU A 73 -3.12 -7.63 -30.54
C LEU A 73 -3.19 -8.13 -31.99
N ASN A 74 -4.12 -9.03 -32.29
CA ASN A 74 -4.27 -9.61 -33.63
C ASN A 74 -4.80 -8.62 -34.66
N ASP A 75 -5.72 -7.74 -34.24
CA ASP A 75 -6.25 -6.65 -35.07
C ASP A 75 -6.45 -5.37 -34.22
N PRO A 76 -5.37 -4.60 -33.99
CA PRO A 76 -5.40 -3.43 -33.11
C PRO A 76 -6.30 -2.30 -33.60
N ILE A 77 -6.53 -2.22 -34.92
CA ILE A 77 -7.36 -1.17 -35.52
C ILE A 77 -8.83 -1.44 -35.21
N ARG A 78 -9.27 -2.69 -35.41
CA ARG A 78 -10.66 -3.10 -35.15
C ARG A 78 -10.98 -3.12 -33.65
N HIS A 79 -10.02 -3.45 -32.80
CA HIS A 79 -10.22 -3.58 -31.35
C HIS A 79 -9.74 -2.36 -30.55
N ARG A 80 -9.51 -1.22 -31.20
CA ARG A 80 -8.94 -0.02 -30.57
C ARG A 80 -9.64 0.42 -29.28
N ILE A 81 -10.99 0.40 -29.27
CA ILE A 81 -11.77 0.79 -28.09
C ILE A 81 -11.58 -0.23 -26.96
N GLN A 82 -11.63 -1.52 -27.26
CA GLN A 82 -11.43 -2.59 -26.29
C GLN A 82 -10.02 -2.53 -25.68
N ILE A 83 -8.99 -2.33 -26.50
CA ILE A 83 -7.59 -2.17 -26.06
C ILE A 83 -7.45 -0.95 -25.14
N GLY A 84 -8.02 0.19 -25.52
CA GLY A 84 -8.00 1.40 -24.70
C GLY A 84 -8.68 1.20 -23.33
N THR A 85 -9.83 0.54 -23.32
CA THR A 85 -10.56 0.19 -22.10
C THR A 85 -9.77 -0.76 -21.21
N ALA A 86 -9.20 -1.83 -21.79
CA ALA A 86 -8.37 -2.79 -21.07
C ALA A 86 -7.13 -2.12 -20.44
N LEU A 87 -6.45 -1.24 -21.17
CA LEU A 87 -5.30 -0.50 -20.65
C LEU A 87 -5.69 0.49 -19.54
N ASN A 88 -6.87 1.12 -19.63
CA ASN A 88 -7.37 2.00 -18.57
C ASN A 88 -7.69 1.22 -17.28
N HIS A 89 -8.34 0.07 -17.39
CA HIS A 89 -8.60 -0.81 -16.25
C HIS A 89 -7.28 -1.30 -15.63
N LEU A 90 -6.35 -1.77 -16.46
CA LEU A 90 -5.02 -2.19 -16.04
C LEU A 90 -4.31 -1.08 -15.24
N VAL A 91 -4.34 0.17 -15.71
CA VAL A 91 -3.74 1.31 -15.01
C VAL A 91 -4.42 1.58 -13.66
N ALA A 92 -5.75 1.50 -13.60
CA ALA A 92 -6.51 1.71 -12.37
C ALA A 92 -6.21 0.64 -11.32
N ASP A 93 -6.17 -0.63 -11.74
CA ASP A 93 -5.85 -1.76 -10.87
C ASP A 93 -4.40 -1.70 -10.39
N LEU A 94 -3.46 -1.40 -11.28
CA LEU A 94 -2.04 -1.23 -10.92
C LEU A 94 -1.80 -0.04 -9.98
N ARG A 95 -2.57 1.05 -10.08
CA ARG A 95 -2.52 2.12 -9.07
C ARG A 95 -3.01 1.64 -7.72
N THR A 96 -4.05 0.83 -7.70
CA THR A 96 -4.57 0.23 -6.47
C THR A 96 -3.53 -0.69 -5.85
N VAL A 97 -2.88 -1.53 -6.66
CA VAL A 97 -1.75 -2.37 -6.25
C VAL A 97 -0.60 -1.53 -5.69
N LYS A 98 -0.15 -0.49 -6.41
CA LYS A 98 0.91 0.43 -5.95
C LYS A 98 0.62 1.09 -4.61
N ARG A 99 -0.65 1.43 -4.33
CA ARG A 99 -1.08 2.05 -3.06
C ARG A 99 -1.04 1.05 -1.90
N ARG A 100 -1.28 -0.23 -2.17
CA ARG A 100 -1.40 -1.29 -1.16
C ARG A 100 -0.09 -2.03 -0.91
N MET A 101 0.76 -2.16 -1.93
CA MET A 101 2.06 -2.83 -1.83
C MET A 101 3.17 -1.95 -1.28
N LYS A 102 4.25 -2.59 -0.82
CA LYS A 102 5.52 -1.98 -0.40
C LYS A 102 6.69 -2.75 -1.05
N GLY A 103 7.91 -2.26 -0.85
CA GLY A 103 9.10 -2.96 -1.31
C GLY A 103 9.26 -2.99 -2.84
N GLU A 104 9.86 -4.08 -3.32
CA GLU A 104 10.28 -4.26 -4.71
C GLU A 104 9.10 -4.25 -5.69
N SER A 105 8.01 -4.97 -5.41
CA SER A 105 6.86 -4.99 -6.30
C SER A 105 6.15 -3.64 -6.42
N ARG A 106 6.13 -2.82 -5.36
CA ARG A 106 5.67 -1.43 -5.50
C ARG A 106 6.56 -0.64 -6.47
N SER A 107 7.87 -0.88 -6.44
CA SER A 107 8.83 -0.27 -7.37
C SER A 107 8.56 -0.71 -8.80
N GLU A 108 8.39 -2.02 -9.03
CA GLU A 108 8.11 -2.58 -10.36
C GLU A 108 6.77 -2.08 -10.94
N VAL A 109 5.72 -2.04 -10.13
CA VAL A 109 4.43 -1.44 -10.53
C VAL A 109 4.61 0.04 -10.86
N ALA A 110 5.43 0.78 -10.10
CA ALA A 110 5.70 2.19 -10.37
C ALA A 110 6.49 2.40 -11.68
N LYS A 111 7.48 1.54 -11.96
CA LYS A 111 8.23 1.54 -13.23
C LYS A 111 7.31 1.25 -14.41
N PHE A 112 6.44 0.24 -14.30
CA PHE A 112 5.48 -0.10 -15.33
C PHE A 112 4.47 1.03 -15.59
N LEU A 113 3.90 1.62 -14.53
CA LEU A 113 3.06 2.81 -14.69
C LEU A 113 3.82 3.98 -15.31
N GLY A 114 5.11 4.13 -15.01
CA GLY A 114 6.00 5.11 -15.64
C GLY A 114 6.18 4.86 -17.14
N PHE A 115 6.37 3.59 -17.54
CA PHE A 115 6.43 3.16 -18.93
C PHE A 115 5.13 3.42 -19.69
N MET A 116 3.97 3.36 -19.02
CA MET A 116 2.68 3.65 -19.63
C MET A 116 2.41 5.15 -19.84
N ARG A 117 3.12 6.06 -19.15
CA ARG A 117 2.85 7.50 -19.22
C ARG A 117 3.02 8.11 -20.62
N PRO A 118 4.11 7.82 -21.37
CA PRO A 118 4.28 8.36 -22.72
C PRO A 118 3.17 7.98 -23.71
N PHE A 119 2.43 6.90 -23.42
CA PHE A 119 1.30 6.43 -24.24
C PHE A 119 -0.01 7.18 -23.97
N GLY A 120 -0.01 8.13 -23.04
CA GLY A 120 -1.18 8.94 -22.68
C GLY A 120 -1.93 8.46 -21.44
N PHE A 121 -1.42 7.44 -20.73
CA PHE A 121 -1.99 6.97 -19.47
C PHE A 121 -1.45 7.80 -18.28
N ASP A 122 -1.88 9.07 -18.21
CA ASP A 122 -1.42 10.07 -17.23
C ASP A 122 -1.97 9.79 -15.80
N PRO A 123 -1.25 10.12 -14.69
CA PRO A 123 -1.69 9.93 -13.30
C PRO A 123 -2.97 10.66 -12.90
N HIS A 124 -3.36 11.69 -13.63
CA HIS A 124 -4.50 12.54 -13.30
C HIS A 124 -5.74 12.06 -14.04
N PHE A 125 -6.68 11.45 -13.32
CA PHE A 125 -7.91 10.86 -13.88
C PHE A 125 -8.80 11.87 -14.64
N TRP A 126 -8.57 13.17 -14.44
CA TRP A 126 -9.35 14.26 -15.04
C TRP A 126 -8.82 14.76 -16.39
N GLN A 127 -7.68 14.28 -16.89
CA GLN A 127 -7.18 14.64 -18.21
C GLN A 127 -7.42 13.50 -19.19
N SER A 128 -8.50 13.60 -19.97
CA SER A 128 -8.79 12.73 -21.11
C SER A 128 -7.83 13.02 -22.28
N LYS A 129 -6.52 12.91 -22.07
CA LYS A 129 -5.60 12.82 -23.20
C LYS A 129 -6.00 11.57 -23.98
N ARG A 130 -6.46 11.75 -25.22
CA ARG A 130 -6.75 10.63 -26.13
C ARG A 130 -5.54 9.71 -26.10
N VAL A 131 -5.73 8.47 -25.64
CA VAL A 131 -4.72 7.42 -25.68
C VAL A 131 -4.16 7.41 -27.11
N ARG A 132 -2.84 7.57 -27.22
CA ARG A 132 -2.18 7.57 -28.52
C ARG A 132 -2.51 6.27 -29.21
N GLN A 133 -2.69 6.27 -30.53
CA GLN A 133 -2.76 5.01 -31.24
C GLN A 133 -1.41 4.30 -31.06
N LEU A 134 -1.45 3.13 -30.44
CA LEU A 134 -0.27 2.32 -30.16
C LEU A 134 -0.02 1.39 -31.34
N SER A 135 1.26 1.27 -31.70
CA SER A 135 1.69 0.27 -32.67
C SER A 135 1.56 -1.14 -32.09
N LYS A 136 1.54 -2.15 -32.97
CA LYS A 136 1.51 -3.55 -32.54
C LYS A 136 2.70 -3.90 -31.64
N ASP A 137 3.87 -3.35 -31.93
CA ASP A 137 5.09 -3.60 -31.16
C ASP A 137 4.99 -2.99 -29.76
N GLU A 138 4.48 -1.76 -29.64
CA GLU A 138 4.25 -1.11 -28.34
C GLU A 138 3.20 -1.85 -27.50
N LEU A 139 2.12 -2.32 -28.14
CA LEU A 139 1.10 -3.13 -27.46
C LEU A 139 1.67 -4.49 -27.01
N SER A 140 2.51 -5.11 -27.82
CA SER A 140 3.17 -6.38 -27.48
C SER A 140 4.17 -6.20 -26.34
N GLU A 141 4.90 -5.09 -26.31
CA GLU A 141 5.80 -4.74 -25.22
C GLU A 141 5.04 -4.50 -23.91
N LEU A 142 3.91 -3.78 -23.98
CA LEU A 142 3.00 -3.58 -22.84
C LEU A 142 2.48 -4.92 -22.31
N TYR A 143 2.05 -5.82 -23.20
CA TYR A 143 1.60 -7.15 -22.84
C TYR A 143 2.70 -7.94 -22.11
N ASN A 144 3.88 -8.04 -22.71
CA ASN A 144 4.99 -8.84 -22.18
C ASN A 144 5.46 -8.32 -20.82
N ARG A 145 5.63 -7.01 -20.67
CA ARG A 145 5.98 -6.37 -19.39
C ARG A 145 4.86 -6.53 -18.36
N GLY A 146 3.61 -6.41 -18.77
CA GLY A 146 2.44 -6.61 -17.91
C GLY A 146 2.32 -8.05 -17.40
N ARG A 147 2.57 -9.05 -18.25
CA ARG A 147 2.62 -10.47 -17.87
C ARG A 147 3.79 -10.78 -16.93
N GLY A 148 4.96 -10.17 -17.16
CA GLY A 148 6.10 -10.27 -16.26
C GLY A 148 5.77 -9.71 -14.86
N LEU A 149 5.12 -8.54 -14.82
CA LEU A 149 4.66 -7.94 -13.57
C LEU A 149 3.62 -8.82 -12.86
N LEU A 150 2.62 -9.33 -13.58
CA LEU A 150 1.59 -10.22 -13.03
C LEU A 150 2.22 -11.44 -12.33
N ARG A 151 3.17 -12.11 -13.00
CA ARG A 151 3.90 -13.25 -12.41
C ARG A 151 4.67 -12.86 -11.15
N SER A 152 5.29 -11.68 -11.12
CA SER A 152 5.97 -11.17 -9.91
C SER A 152 4.98 -10.96 -8.76
N LEU A 153 3.79 -10.44 -9.06
CA LEU A 153 2.73 -10.22 -8.06
C LEU A 153 2.16 -11.54 -7.54
N GLU A 154 1.99 -12.54 -8.41
CA GLU A 154 1.56 -13.90 -8.05
C GLU A 154 2.59 -14.60 -7.16
N ASN A 155 3.87 -14.49 -7.50
CA ASN A 155 4.95 -15.08 -6.70
C ASN A 155 5.01 -14.45 -5.30
N GLU A 156 4.90 -13.13 -5.19
CA GLU A 156 4.90 -12.46 -3.87
C GLU A 156 3.63 -12.77 -3.07
N LEU A 157 2.47 -12.93 -3.73
CA LEU A 157 1.27 -13.42 -3.07
C LEU A 157 1.48 -14.85 -2.53
N GLY A 158 2.12 -15.72 -3.32
CA GLY A 158 2.54 -17.06 -2.91
C GLY A 158 3.46 -17.01 -1.68
N ASP A 159 4.58 -16.30 -1.76
CA ASP A 159 5.57 -16.19 -0.69
C ASP A 159 4.99 -15.55 0.59
N SER A 160 4.16 -14.52 0.43
CA SER A 160 3.47 -13.88 1.57
C SER A 160 2.40 -14.78 2.20
N ALA A 161 1.87 -15.78 1.48
CA ALA A 161 0.98 -16.79 2.04
C ALA A 161 1.72 -17.73 3.00
N TRP A 162 3.01 -18.00 2.75
CA TRP A 162 3.89 -18.84 3.58
C TRP A 162 4.67 -18.06 4.65
N SER A 163 4.89 -16.75 4.48
CA SER A 163 5.63 -15.90 5.44
C SER A 163 4.79 -15.53 6.67
N ASN A 164 4.69 -16.49 7.59
CA ASN A 164 4.23 -16.31 8.98
C ASN A 164 5.32 -15.79 9.93
N LYS A 165 6.29 -15.01 9.41
CA LYS A 165 7.25 -14.26 10.24
C LYS A 165 6.75 -12.84 10.51
#